data_AF-A0A1C5GWW3-F1
#
_entry.id   AF-A0A1C5GWW3-F1
#
_cell.length_a   1.000
_cell.length_b   1.000
_cell.length_c   1.000
_cell.angle_alpha   90.00
_cell.angle_beta   90.00
_cell.angle_gamma   90.00
#
_symmetry.space_group_name_H-M   'P 1'
#
loop_
_entity.id
_entity.type
_entity.pdbx_description
1 polymer ?
#
loop_
_entity_poly.entity_id
_entity_poly.type
_entity_poly.pdbx_seq_one_letter_code
_entity_poly.pdbx_strand_id
1 'polypeptide(L)'
;MPASTPVRPQTRPLAAVARVVMLALVAVLTLIATRDATQLWWIVLLAVAGLPALLGPEHRLLSPVSRVAEAVVLGLAASQVAVESALGGAVGGLGASAVLPYLAVPVTVTALRRRFAEGAALLGVTAATLLVAGAFTEVDGGRQLGQPGYLAVCAQWLILAALGLYAAGALHQVMRVRGEGKPQPYAEATRLLTQLRTVARQLPGATLDPGGISEHLLEELRTVAPSTRAAVLSASGGGRLVVLAQVGVDRVDWETTLDADSAIADAWASQQPQTAARSQARSHRGGDVSALIVPLVAGVRTVGLVVLEADAAHAYPPPVVSRVTALTGPAALRLEAALLFDEVRSLATNEERQRLAREIHDGVAQELVMVGYGIDNALAYVDEDPKETAEALRTLRGEVTRVITELRLSLFELRSEVDRHGGLAAAIAEYARTVGASGGLRVHLSLDESTARLPAATEAELLRIAQEAVTNARKHAGAANLWVTCEVDPPYAQIEVSDDGHGIGDQRAEGHYGLAIMAERAERIRGRLEIRPRQPSGTTVAVVVGSSPRRDNVRGSAAAEGE
;
A
#
# COMPACT_ATOMS: atom_id res chain seq x y z
N MET A 1 -2.26 -27.71 -8.61
CA MET A 1 -1.45 -26.97 -7.64
C MET A 1 -1.34 -27.81 -6.38
N PRO A 2 -0.13 -28.14 -5.90
CA PRO A 2 0.03 -28.95 -4.70
C PRO A 2 -0.32 -28.12 -3.46
N ALA A 3 -0.99 -28.77 -2.50
CA ALA A 3 -1.45 -28.17 -1.26
C ALA A 3 -0.27 -27.65 -0.42
N SER A 4 -0.31 -26.36 -0.10
CA SER A 4 0.60 -25.72 0.84
C SER A 4 0.50 -26.38 2.21
N THR A 5 1.57 -27.05 2.64
CA THR A 5 1.77 -27.52 4.01
C THR A 5 1.78 -26.33 4.97
N PRO A 6 0.98 -26.33 6.06
CA PRO A 6 1.03 -25.26 7.03
C PRO A 6 2.35 -25.31 7.81
N VAL A 7 3.14 -24.24 7.71
CA VAL A 7 4.33 -23.99 8.53
C VAL A 7 3.90 -24.00 10.00
N ARG A 8 4.32 -25.02 10.75
CA ARG A 8 4.12 -25.08 12.21
C ARG A 8 4.96 -23.98 12.87
N PRO A 9 4.38 -23.10 13.71
CA PRO A 9 5.14 -22.05 14.37
C PRO A 9 6.12 -22.63 15.39
N GLN A 10 7.38 -22.19 15.30
CA GLN A 10 8.50 -22.56 16.17
C GLN A 10 8.40 -21.94 17.58
N THR A 11 7.24 -21.97 18.24
CA THR A 11 7.04 -21.41 19.61
C THR A 11 7.51 -22.35 20.72
N ARG A 12 8.04 -23.52 20.36
CA ARG A 12 8.37 -24.62 21.29
C ARG A 12 9.61 -24.39 22.18
N PRO A 13 10.73 -23.78 21.74
CA PRO A 13 11.91 -23.62 22.59
C PRO A 13 11.71 -22.57 23.68
N LEU A 14 11.01 -21.47 23.39
CA LEU A 14 10.78 -20.37 24.34
C LEU A 14 9.99 -20.81 25.58
N ALA A 15 8.99 -21.67 25.41
CA ALA A 15 8.17 -22.16 26.51
C ALA A 15 8.93 -23.11 27.45
N ALA A 16 9.82 -23.93 26.90
CA ALA A 16 10.67 -24.82 27.69
C ALA A 16 11.75 -24.02 28.44
N VAL A 17 12.40 -23.07 27.76
CA VAL A 17 13.40 -22.17 28.35
C VAL A 17 12.79 -21.34 29.48
N ALA A 18 11.63 -20.71 29.26
CA ALA A 18 10.93 -19.96 30.31
C ALA A 18 10.61 -20.81 31.55
N ARG A 19 10.29 -22.10 31.35
CA ARG A 19 9.97 -23.02 32.45
C ARG A 19 11.20 -23.37 33.28
N VAL A 20 12.34 -23.62 32.63
CA VAL A 20 13.62 -23.90 33.32
C VAL A 20 14.09 -22.66 34.09
N VAL A 21 14.02 -21.48 33.47
CA VAL A 21 14.36 -20.21 34.11
C VAL A 21 13.48 -19.96 35.33
N MET A 22 12.18 -20.22 35.23
CA MET A 22 11.26 -20.09 36.37
C MET A 22 11.57 -21.07 37.49
N LEU A 23 11.82 -22.35 37.20
CA LEU A 23 12.19 -23.34 38.23
C LEU A 23 13.50 -22.97 38.94
N ALA A 24 14.49 -22.48 38.20
CA ALA A 24 15.76 -22.01 38.75
C ALA A 24 15.59 -20.76 39.63
N LEU A 25 14.81 -19.78 39.17
CA LEU A 25 14.48 -18.59 39.96
C LEU A 25 13.74 -18.96 41.25
N VAL A 26 12.80 -19.90 41.17
CA VAL A 26 12.05 -20.41 42.33
C VAL A 26 12.99 -21.09 43.32
N ALA A 27 13.92 -21.92 42.87
CA ALA A 27 14.92 -22.53 43.74
C ALA A 27 15.76 -21.50 44.50
N VAL A 28 16.20 -20.43 43.81
CA VAL A 28 16.96 -19.34 44.41
C VAL A 28 16.11 -18.59 45.44
N LEU A 29 14.86 -18.25 45.10
CA LEU A 29 13.98 -17.51 46.01
C LEU A 29 13.57 -18.33 47.23
N THR A 30 13.28 -19.62 47.07
CA THR A 30 13.01 -20.52 48.19
C THR A 30 14.21 -20.57 49.13
N LEU A 31 15.43 -20.74 48.60
CA LEU A 31 16.64 -20.77 49.42
C LEU A 31 16.89 -19.43 50.14
N ILE A 32 16.63 -18.30 49.50
CA ILE A 32 16.76 -16.97 50.12
C ILE A 32 15.72 -16.79 51.24
N ALA A 33 14.49 -17.24 51.02
CA ALA A 33 13.36 -17.01 51.91
C ALA A 33 13.35 -17.95 53.12
N THR A 34 13.64 -19.24 52.93
CA THR A 34 13.60 -20.25 54.00
C THR A 34 14.96 -20.49 54.65
N ARG A 35 16.06 -20.20 53.92
CA ARG A 35 17.44 -20.60 54.28
C ARG A 35 17.62 -22.09 54.58
N ASP A 36 16.67 -22.91 54.15
CA ASP A 36 16.67 -24.36 54.36
C ASP A 36 16.76 -25.07 53.00
N ALA A 37 17.86 -25.78 52.80
CA ALA A 37 18.13 -26.53 51.58
C ALA A 37 17.23 -27.77 51.44
N THR A 38 16.63 -28.25 52.53
CA THR A 38 15.72 -29.41 52.46
C THR A 38 14.53 -29.09 51.56
N GLN A 39 13.97 -27.88 51.66
CA GLN A 39 12.80 -27.41 50.89
C GLN A 39 12.98 -27.44 49.35
N LEU A 40 14.22 -27.60 48.86
CA LEU A 40 14.50 -27.78 47.42
C LEU A 40 13.95 -29.10 46.86
N TRP A 41 13.64 -30.09 47.71
CA TRP A 41 13.07 -31.37 47.27
C TRP A 41 11.73 -31.20 46.54
N TRP A 42 10.92 -30.20 46.93
CA TRP A 42 9.66 -29.88 46.26
C TRP A 42 9.86 -29.41 44.82
N ILE A 43 10.93 -28.66 44.55
CA ILE A 43 11.26 -28.16 43.21
C ILE A 43 11.75 -29.31 42.32
N VAL A 44 12.53 -30.23 42.87
CA VAL A 44 12.93 -31.47 42.17
C VAL A 44 11.69 -32.27 41.80
N LEU A 45 10.72 -32.41 42.72
CA LEU A 45 9.51 -33.17 42.48
C LEU A 45 8.61 -32.48 41.44
N LEU A 46 8.53 -31.15 41.44
CA LEU A 46 7.86 -30.36 40.39
C LEU A 46 8.54 -30.52 39.01
N ALA A 47 9.87 -30.54 38.97
CA ALA A 47 10.61 -30.76 37.72
C ALA A 47 10.35 -32.16 37.15
N VAL A 48 10.30 -33.19 38.01
CA VAL A 48 9.97 -34.57 37.62
C VAL A 48 8.51 -34.68 37.17
N ALA A 49 7.57 -34.09 37.90
CA ALA A 49 6.15 -34.10 37.55
C ALA A 49 5.87 -33.40 36.21
N GLY A 50 6.66 -32.37 35.87
CA GLY A 50 6.54 -31.61 34.62
C GLY A 50 7.29 -32.16 33.41
N LEU A 51 8.13 -33.17 33.61
CA LEU A 51 9.02 -33.76 32.60
C LEU A 51 8.26 -34.41 31.42
N PRO A 52 7.13 -35.13 31.62
CA PRO A 52 6.35 -35.67 30.50
C PRO A 52 5.70 -34.58 29.63
N ALA A 53 5.29 -33.46 30.21
CA ALA A 53 4.77 -32.30 29.46
C ALA A 53 5.85 -31.57 28.64
N LEU A 54 7.13 -31.69 29.04
CA LEU A 54 8.29 -31.17 28.28
C LEU A 54 8.68 -32.09 27.11
N LEU A 55 8.71 -33.41 27.34
CA LEU A 55 9.11 -34.39 26.33
C LEU A 55 8.02 -34.68 25.29
N GLY A 56 6.74 -34.55 25.66
CA GLY A 56 5.60 -34.87 24.79
C GLY A 56 4.40 -33.92 24.94
N PRO A 57 4.54 -32.61 24.65
CA PRO A 57 3.48 -31.62 24.88
C PRO A 57 2.19 -31.88 24.07
N GLU A 58 2.30 -32.54 22.91
CA GLU A 58 1.16 -32.87 22.02
C GLU A 58 0.56 -34.26 22.30
N HIS A 59 1.11 -35.03 23.23
CA HIS A 59 0.60 -36.36 23.54
C HIS A 59 -0.74 -36.24 24.29
N ARG A 60 -1.80 -36.85 23.73
CA ARG A 60 -3.19 -36.72 24.23
C ARG A 60 -3.37 -37.13 25.70
N LEU A 61 -2.51 -38.01 26.22
CA LEU A 61 -2.60 -38.54 27.59
C LEU A 61 -1.49 -38.06 28.53
N LEU A 62 -0.25 -37.90 28.06
CA LEU A 62 0.89 -37.57 28.96
C LEU A 62 0.85 -36.09 29.41
N SER A 63 0.43 -35.20 28.51
CA SER A 63 0.32 -33.76 28.78
C SER A 63 -0.73 -33.42 29.86
N PRO A 64 -1.97 -33.96 29.85
CA PRO A 64 -2.92 -33.73 30.94
C PRO A 64 -2.49 -34.41 32.25
N VAL A 65 -1.96 -35.65 32.21
CA VAL A 65 -1.53 -36.38 33.41
C VAL A 65 -0.39 -35.65 34.14
N SER A 66 0.61 -35.15 33.41
CA SER A 66 1.71 -34.37 33.97
C SER A 66 1.24 -33.10 34.67
N ARG A 67 0.25 -32.40 34.10
CA ARG A 67 -0.33 -31.19 34.70
C ARG A 67 -1.12 -31.48 35.97
N VAL A 68 -1.85 -32.59 36.01
CA VAL A 68 -2.54 -33.06 37.22
C VAL A 68 -1.54 -33.46 38.29
N ALA A 69 -0.47 -34.17 37.93
CA ALA A 69 0.60 -34.52 38.86
C ALA A 69 1.26 -33.26 39.45
N GLU A 70 1.59 -32.26 38.63
CA GLU A 70 2.08 -30.97 39.11
C GLU A 70 1.11 -30.30 40.08
N ALA A 71 -0.19 -30.26 39.76
CA ALA A 71 -1.22 -29.70 40.64
C ALA A 71 -1.25 -30.39 42.02
N VAL A 72 -1.17 -31.72 42.06
CA VAL A 72 -1.13 -32.48 43.33
C VAL A 72 0.13 -32.12 44.13
N VAL A 73 1.29 -32.07 43.48
CA VAL A 73 2.57 -31.72 44.13
C VAL A 73 2.53 -30.31 44.71
N LEU A 74 1.97 -29.36 43.96
CA LEU A 74 1.76 -27.98 44.41
C LEU A 74 0.83 -27.93 45.62
N GLY A 75 -0.27 -28.69 45.61
CA GLY A 75 -1.20 -28.76 46.74
C GLY A 75 -0.56 -29.31 48.01
N LEU A 76 0.28 -30.35 47.89
CA LEU A 76 1.00 -30.92 49.03
C LEU A 76 2.06 -29.95 49.58
N ALA A 77 2.85 -29.32 48.70
CA ALA A 77 3.83 -28.31 49.09
C ALA A 77 3.17 -27.12 49.80
N ALA A 78 2.04 -26.64 49.27
CA ALA A 78 1.24 -25.58 49.86
C ALA A 78 0.72 -25.95 51.26
N SER A 79 0.30 -27.21 51.45
CA SER A 79 -0.15 -27.70 52.75
C SER A 79 0.97 -27.69 53.79
N GLN A 80 2.19 -28.08 53.41
CA GLN A 80 3.36 -28.03 54.30
C GLN A 80 3.75 -26.59 54.66
N VAL A 81 3.79 -25.70 53.67
CA VAL A 81 4.03 -24.26 53.89
C VAL A 81 3.02 -23.67 54.88
N ALA A 82 1.76 -24.11 54.81
CA ALA A 82 0.72 -23.69 55.74
C ALA A 82 0.90 -24.27 57.16
N VAL A 83 1.49 -25.46 57.33
CA VAL A 83 1.91 -25.99 58.66
C VAL A 83 2.97 -25.05 59.26
N GLU A 84 4.04 -24.78 58.51
CA GLU A 84 5.19 -24.02 58.99
C GLU A 84 4.81 -22.57 59.32
N SER A 85 3.93 -21.97 58.53
CA SER A 85 3.40 -20.63 58.77
C SER A 85 2.51 -20.55 60.02
N ALA A 86 1.80 -21.63 60.35
CA ALA A 86 0.91 -21.67 61.52
C ALA A 86 1.68 -21.87 62.84
N LEU A 87 2.86 -22.51 62.79
CA LEU A 87 3.70 -22.81 63.97
C LEU A 87 4.66 -21.65 64.35
N GLY A 88 4.89 -20.66 63.48
CA GLY A 88 5.87 -19.58 63.69
C GLY A 88 5.26 -18.18 63.90
N GLY A 89 5.60 -17.52 65.02
CA GLY A 89 5.24 -16.12 65.29
C GLY A 89 5.80 -15.12 64.26
N ALA A 90 5.18 -13.93 64.22
CA ALA A 90 5.16 -12.88 63.17
C ALA A 90 6.45 -12.43 62.44
N VAL A 91 7.61 -13.05 62.65
CA VAL A 91 8.85 -12.82 61.89
C VAL A 91 9.34 -14.07 61.13
N GLY A 92 8.83 -15.27 61.45
CA GLY A 92 9.06 -16.50 60.66
C GLY A 92 8.13 -16.69 59.46
N GLY A 93 7.03 -15.92 59.41
CA GLY A 93 5.97 -16.05 58.40
C GLY A 93 6.27 -15.44 57.02
N LEU A 94 7.36 -14.66 56.87
CA LEU A 94 7.74 -14.09 55.57
C LEU A 94 8.45 -15.10 54.65
N GLY A 95 9.08 -16.15 55.21
CA GLY A 95 9.79 -17.17 54.42
C GLY A 95 8.85 -18.18 53.74
N ALA A 96 7.86 -18.68 54.48
CA ALA A 96 6.87 -19.64 54.00
C ALA A 96 5.82 -18.98 53.06
N SER A 97 5.39 -17.75 53.37
CA SER A 97 4.47 -16.98 52.51
C SER A 97 5.07 -16.56 51.17
N ALA A 98 6.40 -16.56 51.02
CA ALA A 98 7.09 -16.25 49.76
C ALA A 98 6.85 -17.30 48.66
N VAL A 99 6.48 -18.54 49.01
CA VAL A 99 6.21 -19.63 48.05
C VAL A 99 4.77 -19.55 47.50
N LEU A 100 3.84 -18.92 48.23
CA LEU A 100 2.41 -18.85 47.89
C LEU A 100 2.11 -18.22 46.52
N PRO A 101 2.74 -17.10 46.11
CA PRO A 101 2.51 -16.53 44.79
C PRO A 101 2.95 -17.45 43.64
N TYR A 102 3.97 -18.29 43.86
CA TYR A 102 4.56 -19.15 42.82
C TYR A 102 3.68 -20.35 42.48
N LEU A 103 2.93 -20.85 43.46
CA LEU A 103 2.01 -21.95 43.29
C LEU A 103 0.85 -21.59 42.30
N ALA A 104 0.53 -20.31 42.13
CA ALA A 104 -0.49 -19.86 41.16
C ALA A 104 -0.01 -19.87 39.69
N VAL A 105 1.31 -19.94 39.46
CA VAL A 105 1.91 -19.80 38.12
C VAL A 105 1.45 -20.88 37.13
N PRO A 106 1.34 -22.18 37.47
CA PRO A 106 0.90 -23.19 36.51
C PRO A 106 -0.56 -23.00 36.07
N VAL A 107 -1.40 -22.50 36.98
CA VAL A 107 -2.80 -22.15 36.69
C VAL A 107 -2.88 -20.93 35.77
N THR A 108 -2.06 -19.90 36.00
CA THR A 108 -2.02 -18.71 35.12
C THR A 108 -1.42 -19.01 33.75
N VAL A 109 -0.38 -19.85 33.68
CA VAL A 109 0.24 -20.28 32.41
C VAL A 109 -0.71 -21.13 31.57
N THR A 110 -1.49 -22.03 32.19
CA THR A 110 -2.51 -22.81 31.46
C THR A 110 -3.66 -21.94 30.97
N ALA A 111 -4.06 -20.92 31.72
CA ALA A 111 -5.02 -19.91 31.31
C ALA A 111 -4.54 -19.11 30.08
N LEU A 112 -3.27 -18.67 30.09
CA LEU A 112 -2.62 -17.98 28.97
C LEU A 112 -2.58 -18.82 27.68
N ARG A 113 -2.53 -20.15 27.79
CA ARG A 113 -2.54 -21.09 26.64
C ARG A 113 -3.95 -21.42 26.11
N ARG A 114 -4.97 -20.63 26.44
CA ARG A 114 -6.36 -20.77 25.96
C ARG A 114 -7.08 -22.05 26.38
N ARG A 115 -6.75 -22.62 27.55
CA ARG A 115 -7.42 -23.81 28.11
C ARG A 115 -8.06 -23.49 29.46
N PHE A 116 -8.97 -22.51 29.49
CA PHE A 116 -9.63 -22.03 30.72
C PHE A 116 -10.31 -23.12 31.54
N ALA A 117 -11.05 -24.01 30.88
CA ALA A 117 -11.68 -25.15 31.53
C ALA A 117 -10.66 -26.06 32.22
N GLU A 118 -9.45 -26.18 31.67
CA GLU A 118 -8.38 -26.98 32.28
C GLU A 118 -7.70 -26.24 33.43
N GLY A 119 -7.54 -24.92 33.33
CA GLY A 119 -7.07 -24.10 34.45
C GLY A 119 -8.02 -24.18 35.65
N ALA A 120 -9.33 -24.13 35.42
CA ALA A 120 -10.35 -24.31 36.46
C ALA A 120 -10.34 -25.72 37.05
N ALA A 121 -10.21 -26.76 36.22
CA ALA A 121 -10.11 -28.14 36.68
C ALA A 121 -8.86 -28.37 37.55
N LEU A 122 -7.72 -27.81 37.16
CA LEU A 122 -6.48 -27.89 37.95
C LEU A 122 -6.61 -27.18 39.29
N LEU A 123 -7.25 -26.01 39.34
CA LEU A 123 -7.53 -25.29 40.59
C LEU A 123 -8.47 -26.11 41.51
N GLY A 124 -9.43 -26.86 40.95
CA GLY A 124 -10.24 -27.80 41.71
C GLY A 124 -9.44 -28.96 42.30
N VAL A 125 -8.52 -29.54 41.52
CA VAL A 125 -7.63 -30.62 41.98
C VAL A 125 -6.70 -30.14 43.09
N THR A 126 -6.13 -28.95 42.99
CA THR A 126 -5.28 -28.39 44.05
C THR A 126 -6.06 -28.12 45.32
N ALA A 127 -7.27 -27.56 45.22
CA ALA A 127 -8.17 -27.36 46.37
C ALA A 127 -8.52 -28.67 47.07
N ALA A 128 -8.86 -29.72 46.30
CA ALA A 128 -9.14 -31.04 46.84
C ALA A 128 -7.89 -31.65 47.53
N THR A 129 -6.71 -31.49 46.93
CA THR A 129 -5.45 -31.99 47.50
C THR A 129 -5.13 -31.28 48.81
N LEU A 130 -5.34 -29.97 48.90
CA LEU A 130 -5.20 -29.21 50.15
C LEU A 130 -6.14 -29.73 51.25
N LEU A 131 -7.43 -29.90 50.93
CA LEU A 131 -8.40 -30.42 51.90
C LEU A 131 -8.05 -31.83 52.39
N VAL A 132 -7.64 -32.70 51.48
CA VAL A 132 -7.20 -34.06 51.82
C VAL A 132 -5.95 -34.00 52.68
N ALA A 133 -4.92 -33.27 52.27
CA ALA A 133 -3.68 -33.14 53.02
C ALA A 133 -3.95 -32.67 54.45
N GLY A 134 -4.69 -31.56 54.63
CA GLY A 134 -5.03 -31.02 55.94
C GLY A 134 -5.94 -31.92 56.81
N ALA A 135 -6.69 -32.83 56.21
CA ALA A 135 -7.50 -33.80 56.94
C ALA A 135 -6.68 -34.99 57.49
N PHE A 136 -5.58 -35.33 56.82
CA PHE A 136 -4.71 -36.46 57.17
C PHE A 136 -3.46 -36.08 57.97
N THR A 137 -3.09 -34.80 58.01
CA THR A 137 -1.98 -34.30 58.82
C THR A 137 -2.45 -33.88 60.22
N GLU A 138 -1.75 -34.37 61.24
CA GLU A 138 -1.95 -33.96 62.64
C GLU A 138 -0.86 -32.97 63.07
N VAL A 139 -1.28 -31.87 63.70
CA VAL A 139 -0.42 -30.80 64.23
C VAL A 139 -0.92 -30.46 65.63
N ASP A 140 -0.04 -30.53 66.63
CA ASP A 140 -0.35 -30.25 68.06
C ASP A 140 -1.60 -30.98 68.60
N GLY A 141 -1.71 -32.28 68.30
CA GLY A 141 -2.77 -33.14 68.86
C GLY A 141 -4.16 -32.95 68.23
N GLY A 142 -4.28 -32.18 67.15
CA GLY A 142 -5.50 -32.02 66.37
C GLY A 142 -5.25 -32.12 64.86
N ARG A 143 -6.32 -32.31 64.08
CA ARG A 143 -6.23 -32.28 62.61
C ARG A 143 -5.88 -30.87 62.13
N GLN A 144 -4.96 -30.76 61.18
CA GLN A 144 -4.52 -29.49 60.62
C GLN A 144 -5.70 -28.67 60.04
N LEU A 145 -6.70 -29.34 59.47
CA LEU A 145 -7.93 -28.71 58.95
C LEU A 145 -8.70 -27.90 60.01
N GLY A 146 -8.57 -28.26 61.30
CA GLY A 146 -9.23 -27.59 62.40
C GLY A 146 -8.54 -26.30 62.86
N GLN A 147 -7.32 -26.02 62.38
CA GLN A 147 -6.59 -24.81 62.76
C GLN A 147 -7.02 -23.60 61.89
N PRO A 148 -7.41 -22.47 62.50
CA PRO A 148 -7.88 -21.30 61.75
C PRO A 148 -6.79 -20.69 60.86
N GLY A 149 -5.52 -20.79 61.25
CA GLY A 149 -4.39 -20.33 60.45
C GLY A 149 -4.20 -21.10 59.14
N TYR A 150 -4.46 -22.41 59.15
CA TYR A 150 -4.33 -23.26 57.97
C TYR A 150 -5.37 -22.90 56.90
N LEU A 151 -6.64 -22.79 57.31
CA LEU A 151 -7.73 -22.42 56.40
C LEU A 151 -7.54 -21.02 55.82
N ALA A 152 -7.00 -20.08 56.60
CA ALA A 152 -6.70 -18.72 56.12
C ALA A 152 -5.63 -18.72 55.01
N VAL A 153 -4.54 -19.48 55.19
CA VAL A 153 -3.46 -19.58 54.18
C VAL A 153 -3.96 -20.29 52.91
N CYS A 154 -4.71 -21.38 53.05
CA CYS A 154 -5.30 -22.09 51.92
C CYS A 154 -6.30 -21.20 51.15
N ALA A 155 -7.15 -20.46 51.86
CA ALA A 155 -8.10 -19.53 51.25
C ALA A 155 -7.39 -18.40 50.50
N GLN A 156 -6.38 -17.77 51.13
CA GLN A 156 -5.57 -16.73 50.48
C GLN A 156 -4.94 -17.24 49.19
N TRP A 157 -4.45 -18.48 49.19
CA TRP A 157 -3.85 -19.08 48.01
C TRP A 157 -4.85 -19.34 46.88
N LEU A 158 -6.00 -19.94 47.20
CA LEU A 158 -7.05 -20.20 46.22
C LEU A 158 -7.59 -18.91 45.60
N ILE A 159 -7.68 -17.84 46.40
CA ILE A 159 -8.07 -16.51 45.92
C ILE A 159 -7.03 -15.96 44.93
N LEU A 160 -5.74 -16.04 45.24
CA LEU A 160 -4.67 -15.58 44.33
C LEU A 160 -4.64 -16.38 43.02
N ALA A 161 -4.81 -17.70 43.09
CA ALA A 161 -4.86 -18.57 41.91
C ALA A 161 -6.10 -18.29 41.04
N ALA A 162 -7.26 -18.06 41.66
CA ALA A 162 -8.49 -17.70 40.97
C ALA A 162 -8.40 -16.31 40.33
N LEU A 163 -7.81 -15.33 41.03
CA LEU A 163 -7.58 -13.98 40.50
C LEU A 163 -6.63 -14.01 39.31
N GLY A 164 -5.56 -14.81 39.37
CA GLY A 164 -4.64 -15.00 38.25
C GLY A 164 -5.31 -15.66 37.04
N LEU A 165 -6.15 -16.67 37.25
CA LEU A 165 -6.96 -17.29 36.20
C LEU A 165 -7.91 -16.26 35.58
N TYR A 166 -8.62 -15.48 36.40
CA TYR A 166 -9.52 -14.43 35.93
C TYR A 166 -8.77 -13.33 35.15
N ALA A 167 -7.64 -12.84 35.67
CA ALA A 167 -6.83 -11.82 35.02
C ALA A 167 -6.27 -12.29 33.66
N ALA A 168 -5.82 -13.55 33.57
CA ALA A 168 -5.42 -14.14 32.30
C ALA A 168 -6.60 -14.26 31.32
N GLY A 169 -7.81 -14.54 31.82
CA GLY A 169 -9.06 -14.56 31.03
C GLY A 169 -9.46 -13.20 30.52
N ALA A 170 -9.46 -12.21 31.41
CA ALA A 170 -9.73 -10.83 31.07
C ALA A 170 -8.69 -10.28 30.09
N LEU A 171 -7.39 -10.54 30.31
CA LEU A 171 -6.33 -10.16 29.38
C LEU A 171 -6.51 -10.84 28.02
N HIS A 172 -6.93 -12.11 28.00
CA HIS A 172 -7.23 -12.80 26.76
C HIS A 172 -8.45 -12.21 26.04
N GLN A 173 -9.50 -11.87 26.78
CA GLN A 173 -10.69 -11.21 26.23
C GLN A 173 -10.35 -9.81 25.70
N VAL A 174 -9.53 -9.03 26.40
CA VAL A 174 -9.01 -7.73 25.95
C VAL A 174 -8.09 -7.88 24.74
N MET A 175 -7.21 -8.89 24.71
CA MET A 175 -6.37 -9.18 23.54
C MET A 175 -7.18 -9.72 22.36
N ARG A 176 -8.32 -10.36 22.60
CA ARG A 176 -9.25 -10.79 21.54
C ARG A 176 -10.02 -9.60 20.98
N VAL A 177 -10.44 -8.67 21.83
CA VAL A 177 -11.02 -7.37 21.41
C VAL A 177 -9.99 -6.50 20.69
N ARG A 178 -8.71 -6.50 21.11
CA ARG A 178 -7.60 -5.85 20.37
C ARG A 178 -7.16 -6.62 19.11
N GLY A 179 -7.40 -7.92 19.05
CA GLY A 179 -7.10 -8.80 17.91
C GLY A 179 -8.20 -8.81 16.84
N GLU A 180 -9.43 -8.43 17.23
CA GLU A 180 -10.57 -8.15 16.35
C GLU A 180 -10.65 -6.66 15.96
N GLY A 181 -9.65 -5.85 16.35
CA GLY A 181 -9.63 -4.40 16.22
C GLY A 181 -8.38 -3.82 15.54
N LYS A 182 -7.71 -4.56 14.67
CA LYS A 182 -6.99 -3.93 13.56
C LYS A 182 -7.91 -4.03 12.35
N PRO A 183 -8.46 -2.92 11.81
CA PRO A 183 -9.08 -2.96 10.50
C PRO A 183 -8.00 -3.48 9.55
N GLN A 184 -8.17 -4.70 9.04
CA GLN A 184 -7.39 -5.15 7.89
C GLN A 184 -8.06 -4.48 6.70
N PRO A 185 -7.51 -3.39 6.13
CA PRO A 185 -8.08 -2.74 4.95
C PRO A 185 -8.29 -3.76 3.81
N TYR A 186 -7.52 -4.85 3.81
CA TYR A 186 -7.67 -5.97 2.91
C TYR A 186 -8.97 -6.77 3.06
N ALA A 187 -9.53 -6.97 4.25
CA ALA A 187 -10.74 -7.78 4.42
C ALA A 187 -12.00 -6.99 4.01
N GLU A 188 -12.02 -5.70 4.30
CA GLU A 188 -13.07 -4.77 3.88
C GLU A 188 -12.95 -4.48 2.39
N ALA A 189 -11.74 -4.27 1.86
CA ALA A 189 -11.48 -4.22 0.42
C ALA A 189 -11.84 -5.54 -0.26
N THR A 190 -11.54 -6.71 0.31
CA THR A 190 -11.92 -8.01 -0.28
C THR A 190 -13.43 -8.19 -0.25
N ARG A 191 -14.13 -7.73 0.80
CA ARG A 191 -15.59 -7.78 0.88
C ARG A 191 -16.24 -6.84 -0.14
N LEU A 192 -15.73 -5.60 -0.27
CA LEU A 192 -16.14 -4.62 -1.26
C LEU A 192 -15.84 -5.10 -2.69
N LEU A 193 -14.64 -5.64 -2.94
CA LEU A 193 -14.24 -6.27 -4.20
C LEU A 193 -15.10 -7.48 -4.52
N THR A 194 -15.51 -8.27 -3.52
CA THR A 194 -16.37 -9.45 -3.73
C THR A 194 -17.82 -9.04 -3.99
N GLN A 195 -18.33 -8.02 -3.30
CA GLN A 195 -19.64 -7.43 -3.58
C GLN A 195 -19.68 -6.79 -4.96
N LEU A 196 -18.66 -5.99 -5.31
CA LEU A 196 -18.49 -5.42 -6.63
C LEU A 196 -18.29 -6.49 -7.71
N ARG A 197 -17.57 -7.58 -7.44
CA ARG A 197 -17.41 -8.72 -8.38
C ARG A 197 -18.69 -9.55 -8.54
N THR A 198 -19.64 -9.41 -7.61
CA THR A 198 -20.98 -10.00 -7.71
C THR A 198 -21.87 -9.11 -8.56
N VAL A 199 -21.81 -7.78 -8.38
CA VAL A 199 -22.46 -6.79 -9.25
C VAL A 199 -21.91 -6.89 -10.67
N ALA A 200 -20.59 -6.93 -10.85
CA ALA A 200 -19.91 -7.04 -12.14
C ALA A 200 -20.20 -8.35 -12.89
N ARG A 201 -20.54 -9.43 -12.18
CA ARG A 201 -20.95 -10.71 -12.77
C ARG A 201 -22.42 -10.75 -13.20
N GLN A 202 -23.22 -9.78 -12.79
CA GLN A 202 -24.61 -9.63 -13.22
C GLN A 202 -24.75 -8.71 -14.45
N LEU A 203 -23.66 -8.10 -14.93
CA LEU A 203 -23.68 -7.33 -16.18
C LEU A 203 -23.54 -8.27 -17.40
N PRO A 204 -24.47 -8.19 -18.37
CA PRO A 204 -24.24 -8.71 -19.71
C PRO A 204 -23.26 -7.79 -20.44
N GLY A 205 -22.27 -8.36 -21.14
CA GLY A 205 -21.28 -7.59 -21.91
C GLY A 205 -20.00 -7.31 -21.11
N ALA A 206 -18.86 -7.53 -21.74
CA ALA A 206 -17.57 -7.71 -21.08
C ALA A 206 -16.96 -6.43 -20.48
N THR A 207 -16.27 -6.61 -19.35
CA THR A 207 -15.32 -5.69 -18.66
C THR A 207 -15.91 -4.48 -17.90
N LEU A 208 -15.43 -4.29 -16.67
CA LEU A 208 -15.63 -3.07 -15.84
C LEU A 208 -14.77 -1.93 -16.42
N ASP A 209 -15.02 -1.56 -17.67
CA ASP A 209 -14.37 -0.45 -18.34
C ASP A 209 -15.37 0.71 -18.44
N PRO A 210 -15.06 1.90 -17.88
CA PRO A 210 -15.92 3.08 -18.01
C PRO A 210 -16.26 3.43 -19.47
N GLY A 211 -15.32 3.20 -20.40
CA GLY A 211 -15.53 3.38 -21.84
C GLY A 211 -16.59 2.41 -22.39
N GLY A 212 -16.35 1.11 -22.24
CA GLY A 212 -17.28 0.07 -22.71
C GLY A 212 -18.69 0.16 -22.12
N ILE A 213 -18.83 0.50 -20.83
CA ILE A 213 -20.16 0.72 -20.21
C ILE A 213 -20.85 1.94 -20.83
N SER A 214 -20.09 3.00 -21.11
CA SER A 214 -20.62 4.22 -21.72
C SER A 214 -21.05 3.98 -23.17
N GLU A 215 -20.27 3.23 -23.95
CA GLU A 215 -20.63 2.84 -25.32
C GLU A 215 -21.92 2.01 -25.37
N HIS A 216 -22.03 1.02 -24.49
CA HIS A 216 -23.24 0.20 -24.40
C HIS A 216 -24.47 1.01 -23.98
N LEU A 217 -24.31 1.96 -23.05
CA LEU A 217 -25.38 2.89 -22.68
C LEU A 217 -25.85 3.73 -23.87
N LEU A 218 -24.93 4.23 -24.70
CA LEU A 218 -25.28 4.97 -25.91
C LEU A 218 -26.02 4.08 -26.93
N GLU A 219 -25.65 2.82 -27.03
CA GLU A 219 -26.33 1.83 -27.89
C GLU A 219 -27.76 1.54 -27.42
N GLU A 220 -27.97 1.35 -26.11
CA GLU A 220 -29.31 1.19 -25.54
C GLU A 220 -30.16 2.45 -25.78
N LEU A 221 -29.60 3.64 -25.56
CA LEU A 221 -30.31 4.91 -25.71
C LEU A 221 -30.75 5.21 -27.14
N ARG A 222 -29.99 4.76 -28.15
CA ARG A 222 -30.37 4.89 -29.57
C ARG A 222 -31.71 4.23 -29.88
N THR A 223 -32.13 3.22 -29.13
CA THR A 223 -33.42 2.54 -29.33
C THR A 223 -34.60 3.31 -28.73
N VAL A 224 -34.33 4.24 -27.80
CA VAL A 224 -35.36 4.91 -26.98
C VAL A 224 -35.59 6.37 -27.36
N ALA A 225 -34.54 7.04 -27.85
CA ALA A 225 -34.58 8.45 -28.24
C ALA A 225 -33.83 8.69 -29.56
N PRO A 226 -34.38 9.52 -30.46
CA PRO A 226 -33.66 9.93 -31.67
C PRO A 226 -32.45 10.78 -31.28
N SER A 227 -31.29 10.44 -31.84
CA SER A 227 -30.05 11.21 -31.67
C SER A 227 -29.20 11.12 -32.93
N THR A 228 -28.81 12.26 -33.47
CA THR A 228 -27.76 12.35 -34.50
C THR A 228 -26.37 12.28 -33.84
N ARG A 229 -26.25 12.83 -32.63
CA ARG A 229 -25.02 12.84 -31.84
C ARG A 229 -25.34 12.50 -30.39
N ALA A 230 -24.45 11.75 -29.76
CA ALA A 230 -24.60 11.40 -28.36
C ALA A 230 -23.24 11.27 -27.69
N ALA A 231 -23.17 11.59 -26.39
CA ALA A 231 -21.97 11.39 -25.60
C ALA A 231 -22.29 11.07 -24.14
N VAL A 232 -21.37 10.33 -23.51
CA VAL A 232 -21.33 10.16 -22.06
C VAL A 232 -20.12 10.90 -21.54
N LEU A 233 -20.38 11.83 -20.63
CA LEU A 233 -19.38 12.65 -19.95
C LEU A 233 -19.27 12.16 -18.51
N SER A 234 -18.07 12.16 -17.93
CA SER A 234 -17.86 11.90 -16.51
C SER A 234 -17.05 13.01 -15.86
N ALA A 235 -17.28 13.26 -14.58
CA ALA A 235 -16.47 14.21 -13.84
C ALA A 235 -15.05 13.69 -13.63
N SER A 236 -14.09 14.50 -14.05
CA SER A 236 -12.70 14.36 -13.64
C SER A 236 -12.41 15.33 -12.49
N GLY A 237 -11.42 15.02 -11.67
CA GLY A 237 -11.00 15.91 -10.58
C GLY A 237 -10.67 17.31 -11.11
N GLY A 238 -11.27 18.36 -10.52
CA GLY A 238 -11.02 19.76 -10.91
C GLY A 238 -12.14 20.45 -11.71
N GLY A 239 -13.38 19.96 -11.66
CA GLY A 239 -14.54 20.68 -12.22
C GLY A 239 -14.69 20.62 -13.75
N ARG A 240 -13.91 19.75 -14.41
CA ARG A 240 -14.00 19.49 -15.86
C ARG A 240 -14.56 18.10 -16.13
N LEU A 241 -15.37 18.00 -17.18
CA LEU A 241 -15.92 16.76 -17.68
C LEU A 241 -15.00 16.15 -18.73
N VAL A 242 -14.91 14.83 -18.75
CA VAL A 242 -14.18 14.06 -19.76
C VAL A 242 -15.17 13.21 -20.55
N VAL A 243 -15.01 13.19 -21.88
CA VAL A 243 -15.81 12.35 -22.77
C VAL A 243 -15.35 10.90 -22.62
N LEU A 244 -16.22 10.03 -22.12
CA LEU A 244 -15.95 8.59 -21.99
C LEU A 244 -16.32 7.81 -23.25
N ALA A 245 -17.43 8.19 -23.88
CA ALA A 245 -17.87 7.62 -25.15
C ALA A 245 -18.64 8.68 -25.95
N GLN A 246 -18.61 8.57 -27.27
CA GLN A 246 -19.39 9.42 -28.17
C GLN A 246 -19.79 8.68 -29.44
N VAL A 247 -20.91 9.08 -30.02
CA VAL A 247 -21.50 8.50 -31.23
C VAL A 247 -21.99 9.63 -32.13
N GLY A 248 -21.63 9.60 -33.42
CA GLY A 248 -21.98 10.63 -34.42
C GLY A 248 -21.00 10.65 -35.60
N VAL A 249 -21.35 11.36 -36.68
CA VAL A 249 -20.58 11.37 -37.95
C VAL A 249 -19.27 12.18 -37.85
N ASP A 250 -19.18 13.15 -36.94
CA ASP A 250 -18.00 13.98 -36.67
C ASP A 250 -17.63 13.93 -35.18
N ARG A 251 -16.33 14.03 -34.84
CA ARG A 251 -15.89 14.27 -33.45
C ARG A 251 -16.43 15.63 -33.00
N VAL A 252 -17.32 15.61 -32.01
CA VAL A 252 -17.98 16.81 -31.49
C VAL A 252 -17.14 17.38 -30.35
N ASP A 253 -16.79 18.66 -30.43
CA ASP A 253 -16.14 19.38 -29.33
C ASP A 253 -17.18 19.80 -28.29
N TRP A 254 -17.65 18.84 -27.50
CA TRP A 254 -18.60 19.07 -26.40
C TRP A 254 -18.09 20.11 -25.41
N GLU A 255 -19.01 20.91 -24.86
CA GLU A 255 -18.70 21.77 -23.72
C GLU A 255 -18.40 20.92 -22.48
N THR A 256 -17.19 21.04 -21.97
CA THR A 256 -16.68 20.20 -20.86
C THR A 256 -16.46 20.99 -19.57
N THR A 257 -16.67 22.30 -19.58
CA THR A 257 -16.52 23.16 -18.40
C THR A 257 -17.85 23.38 -17.71
N LEU A 258 -17.89 23.15 -16.40
CA LEU A 258 -19.08 23.35 -15.57
C LEU A 258 -19.32 24.82 -15.18
N ASP A 259 -18.40 25.73 -15.53
CA ASP A 259 -18.48 27.17 -15.21
C ASP A 259 -19.19 28.02 -16.27
N ALA A 260 -19.63 27.41 -17.37
CA ALA A 260 -20.31 28.10 -18.47
C ALA A 260 -21.84 28.05 -18.32
N ASP A 261 -22.54 29.14 -18.70
CA ASP A 261 -24.01 29.21 -18.84
C ASP A 261 -24.50 28.24 -19.94
N SER A 262 -24.59 26.97 -19.57
CA SER A 262 -24.84 25.83 -20.45
C SER A 262 -25.83 24.87 -19.81
N ALA A 263 -26.64 24.20 -20.63
CA ALA A 263 -27.60 23.22 -20.13
C ALA A 263 -26.89 22.00 -19.48
N ILE A 264 -25.61 21.80 -19.80
CA ILE A 264 -24.71 20.83 -19.16
C ILE A 264 -24.43 21.23 -17.71
N ALA A 265 -24.07 22.49 -17.44
CA ALA A 265 -23.85 22.99 -16.09
C ALA A 265 -25.15 22.97 -15.25
N ASP A 266 -26.27 23.37 -15.84
CA ASP A 266 -27.57 23.35 -15.17
C ASP A 266 -28.01 21.94 -14.79
N ALA A 267 -27.84 20.96 -15.69
CA ALA A 267 -28.16 19.56 -15.41
C ALA A 267 -27.26 18.97 -14.32
N TRP A 268 -25.98 19.36 -14.31
CA TRP A 268 -25.03 18.94 -13.29
C TRP A 268 -25.40 19.46 -11.91
N ALA A 269 -25.72 20.75 -11.80
CA ALA A 269 -26.04 21.42 -10.54
C ALA A 269 -27.41 21.03 -10.00
N SER A 270 -28.44 20.96 -10.87
CA SER A 270 -29.81 20.63 -10.47
C SER A 270 -30.04 19.14 -10.22
N GLN A 271 -29.15 18.27 -10.74
CA GLN A 271 -29.36 16.81 -10.79
C GLN A 271 -30.67 16.41 -11.48
N GLN A 272 -31.18 17.28 -12.35
CA GLN A 272 -32.40 17.06 -13.12
C GLN A 272 -32.10 17.11 -14.62
N PRO A 273 -32.86 16.36 -15.44
CA PRO A 273 -32.69 16.40 -16.88
C PRO A 273 -33.03 17.79 -17.43
N GLN A 274 -32.20 18.28 -18.35
CA GLN A 274 -32.37 19.56 -19.02
C GLN A 274 -32.56 19.37 -20.52
N THR A 275 -33.39 20.22 -21.13
CA THR A 275 -33.57 20.26 -22.57
C THR A 275 -33.19 21.64 -23.09
N ALA A 276 -32.47 21.70 -24.20
CA ALA A 276 -32.05 22.95 -24.82
C ALA A 276 -32.36 22.95 -26.32
N ALA A 277 -32.76 24.10 -26.86
CA ALA A 277 -32.98 24.30 -28.30
C ALA A 277 -31.70 24.77 -29.03
N ARG A 278 -30.52 24.40 -28.50
CA ARG A 278 -29.19 24.71 -29.05
C ARG A 278 -28.25 23.54 -28.82
N SER A 279 -27.30 23.35 -29.73
CA SER A 279 -26.22 22.37 -29.56
C SER A 279 -25.30 22.79 -28.42
N GLN A 280 -24.76 21.78 -27.73
CA GLN A 280 -23.80 21.90 -26.63
C GLN A 280 -22.34 21.74 -27.11
N ALA A 281 -22.11 21.78 -28.43
CA ALA A 281 -20.76 21.82 -29.01
C ALA A 281 -20.23 23.25 -29.09
N ARG A 282 -18.93 23.44 -28.81
CA ARG A 282 -18.27 24.77 -28.84
C ARG A 282 -18.21 25.42 -30.23
N SER A 283 -18.20 24.62 -31.29
CA SER A 283 -17.97 25.05 -32.68
C SER A 283 -19.25 25.23 -33.51
N HIS A 284 -20.37 25.62 -32.87
CA HIS A 284 -21.73 25.60 -33.39
C HIS A 284 -21.91 25.83 -34.92
N ARG A 285 -22.59 24.89 -35.60
CA ARG A 285 -23.18 25.08 -36.94
C ARG A 285 -24.68 25.36 -36.76
N GLY A 286 -25.17 26.47 -37.32
CA GLY A 286 -26.58 26.87 -37.22
C GLY A 286 -27.56 25.85 -37.82
N GLY A 287 -28.76 25.77 -37.23
CA GLY A 287 -29.86 24.88 -37.62
C GLY A 287 -30.81 24.60 -36.45
N ASP A 288 -31.96 23.98 -36.71
CA ASP A 288 -32.90 23.55 -35.67
C ASP A 288 -32.33 22.32 -34.93
N VAL A 289 -31.68 22.56 -33.79
CA VAL A 289 -31.10 21.51 -32.95
C VAL A 289 -31.80 21.45 -31.59
N SER A 290 -32.18 20.25 -31.17
CA SER A 290 -32.60 19.98 -29.79
C SER A 290 -31.54 19.14 -29.09
N ALA A 291 -31.28 19.44 -27.83
CA ALA A 291 -30.39 18.69 -26.94
C ALA A 291 -31.14 18.24 -25.67
N LEU A 292 -30.83 17.04 -25.20
CA LEU A 292 -31.28 16.49 -23.92
C LEU A 292 -30.05 16.10 -23.10
N ILE A 293 -29.93 16.67 -21.92
CA ILE A 293 -28.86 16.40 -20.97
C ILE A 293 -29.48 15.67 -19.78
N VAL A 294 -29.00 14.47 -19.49
CA VAL A 294 -29.49 13.66 -18.37
C VAL A 294 -28.36 13.37 -17.39
N PRO A 295 -28.48 13.79 -16.13
CA PRO A 295 -27.44 13.51 -15.15
C PRO A 295 -27.45 12.03 -14.73
N LEU A 296 -26.25 11.45 -14.68
CA LEU A 296 -26.01 10.12 -14.15
C LEU A 296 -25.76 10.24 -12.65
N VAL A 297 -26.84 10.17 -11.87
CA VAL A 297 -26.80 10.30 -10.41
C VAL A 297 -26.72 8.92 -9.77
N ALA A 298 -25.70 8.70 -8.95
CA ALA A 298 -25.58 7.52 -8.11
C ALA A 298 -25.59 7.96 -6.64
N GLY A 299 -26.67 7.59 -5.93
CA GLY A 299 -26.94 8.09 -4.58
C GLY A 299 -27.18 9.60 -4.57
N VAL A 300 -26.24 10.36 -3.99
CA VAL A 300 -26.32 11.83 -3.83
C VAL A 300 -25.34 12.56 -4.78
N ARG A 301 -24.51 11.80 -5.52
CA ARG A 301 -23.43 12.35 -6.35
C ARG A 301 -23.75 12.19 -7.83
N THR A 302 -23.51 13.25 -8.61
CA THR A 302 -23.50 13.18 -10.06
C THR A 302 -22.17 12.58 -10.51
N VAL A 303 -22.21 11.45 -11.19
CA VAL A 303 -21.04 10.69 -11.66
C VAL A 303 -20.67 11.10 -13.08
N GLY A 304 -21.67 11.56 -13.83
CA GLY A 304 -21.52 11.97 -15.22
C GLY A 304 -22.80 12.55 -15.80
N LEU A 305 -22.79 12.81 -17.10
CA LEU A 305 -23.92 13.30 -17.88
C LEU A 305 -24.02 12.49 -19.16
N VAL A 306 -25.25 12.22 -19.59
CA VAL A 306 -25.55 11.78 -20.95
C VAL A 306 -26.03 12.99 -21.72
N VAL A 307 -25.45 13.22 -22.89
CA VAL A 307 -25.86 14.28 -23.82
C VAL A 307 -26.37 13.63 -25.09
N LEU A 308 -27.59 13.96 -25.49
CA LEU A 308 -28.21 13.54 -26.75
C LEU A 308 -28.55 14.78 -27.57
N GLU A 309 -28.18 14.81 -28.84
CA GLU A 309 -28.57 15.87 -29.77
C GLU A 309 -29.26 15.30 -31.00
N ALA A 310 -30.28 15.99 -31.48
CA ALA A 310 -30.98 15.70 -32.72
C ALA A 310 -31.13 16.99 -33.54
N ASP A 311 -30.94 16.88 -34.86
CA ASP A 311 -31.14 17.96 -35.83
C ASP A 311 -32.63 18.11 -36.17
N ALA A 312 -33.46 18.24 -35.14
CA ALA A 312 -34.89 18.48 -35.24
C ALA A 312 -35.36 19.34 -34.06
N ALA A 313 -36.25 20.29 -34.32
CA ALA A 313 -36.88 21.07 -33.26
C ALA A 313 -37.80 20.18 -32.40
N HIS A 314 -37.79 20.38 -31.07
CA HIS A 314 -38.65 19.69 -30.11
C HIS A 314 -38.50 18.16 -30.09
N ALA A 315 -37.29 17.64 -30.36
CA ALA A 315 -37.05 16.20 -30.44
C ALA A 315 -37.24 15.42 -29.11
N TYR A 316 -37.31 16.13 -27.98
CA TYR A 316 -37.33 15.54 -26.63
C TYR A 316 -38.54 16.00 -25.80
N PRO A 317 -39.76 15.51 -26.12
CA PRO A 317 -40.93 15.77 -25.29
C PRO A 317 -40.86 15.03 -23.94
N PRO A 318 -41.64 15.44 -22.92
CA PRO A 318 -41.56 14.88 -21.56
C PRO A 318 -41.60 13.33 -21.48
N PRO A 319 -42.41 12.60 -22.28
CA PRO A 319 -42.39 11.12 -22.24
C PRO A 319 -41.05 10.51 -22.66
N VAL A 320 -40.34 11.14 -23.60
CA VAL A 320 -39.01 10.67 -24.03
C VAL A 320 -37.99 10.93 -22.92
N VAL A 321 -38.04 12.11 -22.29
CA VAL A 321 -37.18 12.45 -21.16
C VAL A 321 -37.33 11.43 -20.03
N SER A 322 -38.56 11.10 -19.63
CA SER A 322 -38.81 10.11 -18.56
C SER A 322 -38.27 8.71 -18.89
N ARG A 323 -38.37 8.26 -20.15
CA ARG A 323 -37.83 6.96 -20.57
C ARG A 323 -36.30 6.94 -20.57
N VAL A 324 -35.67 8.00 -21.08
CA VAL A 324 -34.21 8.15 -21.06
C VAL A 324 -33.71 8.15 -19.61
N THR A 325 -34.32 8.95 -18.73
CA THR A 325 -33.95 9.01 -17.30
C THR A 325 -34.09 7.66 -16.61
N ALA A 326 -35.15 6.91 -16.89
CA ALA A 326 -35.36 5.57 -16.33
C ALA A 326 -34.28 4.57 -16.79
N LEU A 327 -33.82 4.67 -18.03
CA LEU A 327 -32.78 3.80 -18.59
C LEU A 327 -31.38 4.17 -18.06
N THR A 328 -31.10 5.46 -17.91
CA THR A 328 -29.79 5.95 -17.43
C THR A 328 -29.56 5.70 -15.94
N GLY A 329 -30.62 5.57 -15.12
CA GLY A 329 -30.49 5.37 -13.68
C GLY A 329 -29.64 4.14 -13.29
N PRO A 330 -29.99 2.92 -13.75
CA PRO A 330 -29.16 1.73 -13.53
C PRO A 330 -27.75 1.82 -14.16
N ALA A 331 -27.57 2.62 -15.21
CA ALA A 331 -26.27 2.81 -15.85
C ALA A 331 -25.35 3.74 -15.02
N ALA A 332 -25.91 4.71 -14.29
CA ALA A 332 -25.15 5.60 -13.41
C ALA A 332 -24.41 4.82 -12.31
N LEU A 333 -25.09 3.85 -11.67
CA LEU A 333 -24.47 2.97 -10.66
C LEU A 333 -23.37 2.08 -11.25
N ARG A 334 -23.56 1.57 -12.47
CA ARG A 334 -22.55 0.76 -13.18
C ARG A 334 -21.31 1.58 -13.52
N LEU A 335 -21.53 2.81 -13.98
CA LEU A 335 -20.45 3.75 -14.30
C LEU A 335 -19.69 4.18 -13.04
N GLU A 336 -20.39 4.47 -11.93
CA GLU A 336 -19.76 4.78 -10.64
C GLU A 336 -18.85 3.64 -10.18
N ALA A 337 -19.36 2.41 -10.22
CA ALA A 337 -18.58 1.23 -9.86
C ALA A 337 -17.32 1.11 -10.73
N ALA A 338 -17.44 1.29 -12.04
CA ALA A 338 -16.30 1.21 -12.97
C ALA A 338 -15.25 2.30 -12.74
N LEU A 339 -15.67 3.54 -12.50
CA LEU A 339 -14.77 4.66 -12.20
C LEU A 339 -14.04 4.48 -10.87
N LEU A 340 -14.74 4.04 -9.82
CA LEU A 340 -14.13 3.73 -8.52
C LEU A 340 -13.13 2.58 -8.62
N PHE A 341 -13.45 1.55 -9.41
CA PHE A 341 -12.52 0.45 -9.66
C PHE A 341 -11.24 0.89 -10.37
N ASP A 342 -11.36 1.74 -11.39
CA ASP A 342 -10.21 2.24 -12.11
C ASP A 342 -9.32 3.12 -11.21
N GLU A 343 -9.93 3.96 -10.38
CA GLU A 343 -9.24 4.77 -9.37
C GLU A 343 -8.48 3.90 -8.35
N VAL A 344 -9.15 2.91 -7.74
CA VAL A 344 -8.52 1.99 -6.78
C VAL A 344 -7.40 1.17 -7.42
N ARG A 345 -7.58 0.70 -8.66
CA ARG A 345 -6.56 -0.05 -9.40
C ARG A 345 -5.33 0.82 -9.67
N SER A 346 -5.54 2.07 -10.07
CA SER A 346 -4.49 3.04 -10.32
C SER A 346 -3.68 3.33 -9.04
N LEU A 347 -4.38 3.59 -7.93
CA LEU A 347 -3.76 3.82 -6.62
C LEU A 347 -2.95 2.60 -6.14
N ALA A 348 -3.54 1.40 -6.18
CA ALA A 348 -2.86 0.17 -5.74
C ALA A 348 -1.62 -0.15 -6.59
N THR A 349 -1.70 0.04 -7.91
CA THR A 349 -0.55 -0.18 -8.81
C THR A 349 0.56 0.82 -8.54
N ASN A 350 0.20 2.06 -8.22
CA ASN A 350 1.16 3.12 -7.90
C ASN A 350 1.84 2.88 -6.54
N GLU A 351 1.07 2.57 -5.49
CA GLU A 351 1.62 2.28 -4.15
C GLU A 351 2.54 1.04 -4.16
N GLU A 352 2.17 -0.02 -4.89
CA GLU A 352 2.98 -1.21 -5.04
C GLU A 352 4.29 -0.90 -5.78
N ARG A 353 4.23 -0.13 -6.87
CA ARG A 353 5.42 0.34 -7.59
C ARG A 353 6.33 1.20 -6.70
N GLN A 354 5.76 2.08 -5.88
CA GLN A 354 6.53 2.91 -4.93
C GLN A 354 7.17 2.09 -3.81
N ARG A 355 6.50 1.03 -3.34
CA ARG A 355 7.08 0.13 -2.34
C ARG A 355 8.23 -0.65 -2.95
N LEU A 356 8.05 -1.22 -4.14
CA LEU A 356 9.09 -1.92 -4.88
C LEU A 356 10.28 -1.01 -5.20
N ALA A 357 10.04 0.23 -5.62
CA ALA A 357 11.11 1.19 -5.87
C ALA A 357 11.93 1.49 -4.61
N ARG A 358 11.28 1.61 -3.43
CA ARG A 358 11.98 1.83 -2.14
C ARG A 358 12.73 0.59 -1.66
N GLU A 359 12.12 -0.59 -1.74
CA GLU A 359 12.77 -1.86 -1.36
C GLU A 359 13.98 -2.18 -2.24
N ILE A 360 13.90 -1.91 -3.55
CA ILE A 360 15.02 -2.06 -4.49
C ILE A 360 16.10 -0.99 -4.22
N HIS A 361 15.70 0.23 -3.89
CA HIS A 361 16.60 1.37 -3.63
C HIS A 361 17.50 1.15 -2.41
N ASP A 362 16.92 0.77 -1.27
CA ASP A 362 17.67 0.75 -0.02
C ASP A 362 18.62 -0.45 0.07
N GLY A 363 18.23 -1.62 -0.48
CA GLY A 363 19.05 -2.83 -0.42
C GLY A 363 20.13 -2.89 -1.49
N VAL A 364 19.74 -2.87 -2.77
CA VAL A 364 20.62 -3.25 -3.88
C VAL A 364 21.66 -2.17 -4.19
N ALA A 365 21.29 -0.89 -4.06
CA ALA A 365 22.21 0.20 -4.33
C ALA A 365 23.31 0.32 -3.25
N GLN A 366 22.98 0.09 -1.97
CA GLN A 366 23.96 0.09 -0.89
C GLN A 366 24.92 -1.09 -0.99
N GLU A 367 24.42 -2.29 -1.32
CA GLU A 367 25.26 -3.48 -1.50
C GLU A 367 26.27 -3.30 -2.64
N LEU A 368 25.84 -2.75 -3.79
CA LEU A 368 26.74 -2.50 -4.93
C LEU A 368 27.78 -1.41 -4.65
N VAL A 369 27.43 -0.36 -3.90
CA VAL A 369 28.40 0.64 -3.44
C VAL A 369 29.45 0.02 -2.53
N MET A 370 29.06 -0.91 -1.66
CA MET A 370 29.98 -1.61 -0.76
C MET A 370 30.93 -2.56 -1.50
N VAL A 371 30.41 -3.28 -2.51
CA VAL A 371 31.24 -4.08 -3.44
C VAL A 371 32.22 -3.17 -4.18
N GLY A 372 31.77 -1.99 -4.61
CA GLY A 372 32.64 -0.93 -5.07
C GLY A 372 33.77 -0.67 -4.07
N TYR A 373 33.50 -0.20 -2.86
CA TYR A 373 34.57 0.11 -1.90
C TYR A 373 35.54 -1.05 -1.64
N GLY A 374 35.06 -2.30 -1.62
CA GLY A 374 35.92 -3.49 -1.52
C GLY A 374 36.93 -3.60 -2.66
N ILE A 375 36.54 -3.26 -3.89
CA ILE A 375 37.41 -3.25 -5.06
C ILE A 375 38.46 -2.12 -4.99
N ASP A 376 38.10 -0.93 -4.45
CA ASP A 376 39.08 0.18 -4.28
C ASP A 376 40.13 -0.19 -3.24
N ASN A 377 39.71 -0.83 -2.15
CA ASN A 377 40.64 -1.31 -1.14
C ASN A 377 41.55 -2.39 -1.72
N ALA A 378 41.01 -3.34 -2.49
CA ALA A 378 41.82 -4.38 -3.14
C ALA A 378 42.86 -3.78 -4.10
N LEU A 379 42.49 -2.75 -4.87
CA LEU A 379 43.40 -2.01 -5.75
C LEU A 379 44.59 -1.37 -5.01
N ALA A 380 44.42 -1.02 -3.73
CA ALA A 380 45.45 -0.37 -2.93
C ALA A 380 46.54 -1.34 -2.41
N TYR A 381 46.36 -2.65 -2.52
CA TYR A 381 47.23 -3.67 -1.90
C TYR A 381 47.79 -4.73 -2.86
N VAL A 382 47.76 -4.49 -4.18
CA VAL A 382 48.25 -5.46 -5.18
C VAL A 382 49.77 -5.37 -5.34
N ASP A 383 50.50 -6.20 -4.58
CA ASP A 383 51.93 -6.47 -4.77
C ASP A 383 52.11 -7.96 -5.13
N GLU A 384 52.32 -8.26 -6.42
CA GLU A 384 53.11 -9.41 -6.95
C GLU A 384 52.99 -9.51 -8.49
N ASP A 385 51.88 -9.06 -9.09
CA ASP A 385 51.79 -8.64 -10.50
C ASP A 385 50.85 -7.43 -10.68
N PRO A 386 51.33 -6.20 -10.38
CA PRO A 386 50.49 -5.05 -10.06
C PRO A 386 49.67 -4.49 -11.23
N LYS A 387 50.11 -4.69 -12.47
CA LYS A 387 49.49 -4.03 -13.63
C LYS A 387 48.22 -4.73 -14.08
N GLU A 388 48.30 -6.03 -14.34
CA GLU A 388 47.17 -6.81 -14.90
C GLU A 388 46.04 -6.95 -13.88
N THR A 389 46.38 -7.19 -12.61
CA THR A 389 45.40 -7.25 -11.51
C THR A 389 44.75 -5.89 -11.24
N ALA A 390 45.51 -4.79 -11.33
CA ALA A 390 44.93 -3.45 -11.20
C ALA A 390 44.04 -3.06 -12.38
N GLU A 391 44.35 -3.52 -13.60
CA GLU A 391 43.50 -3.30 -14.78
C GLU A 391 42.18 -4.07 -14.68
N ALA A 392 42.23 -5.33 -14.26
CA ALA A 392 41.04 -6.16 -14.04
C ALA A 392 40.12 -5.56 -12.96
N LEU A 393 40.69 -5.09 -11.84
CA LEU A 393 39.93 -4.46 -10.76
C LEU A 393 39.38 -3.08 -11.15
N ARG A 394 40.10 -2.27 -11.95
CA ARG A 394 39.56 -1.01 -12.51
C ARG A 394 38.38 -1.25 -13.45
N THR A 395 38.47 -2.29 -14.26
CA THR A 395 37.38 -2.69 -15.18
C THR A 395 36.14 -3.12 -14.39
N LEU A 396 36.31 -3.94 -13.35
CA LEU A 396 35.23 -4.34 -12.44
C LEU A 396 34.61 -3.15 -11.70
N ARG A 397 35.43 -2.18 -11.24
CA ARG A 397 34.94 -0.92 -10.65
C ARG A 397 34.08 -0.14 -11.65
N GLY A 398 34.53 -0.02 -12.90
CA GLY A 398 33.77 0.63 -13.97
C GLY A 398 32.40 -0.01 -14.20
N GLU A 399 32.35 -1.35 -14.26
CA GLU A 399 31.09 -2.09 -14.42
C GLU A 399 30.13 -1.91 -13.22
N VAL A 400 30.64 -1.93 -11.98
CA VAL A 400 29.82 -1.66 -10.79
C VAL A 400 29.26 -0.25 -10.82
N THR A 401 30.06 0.76 -11.20
CA THR A 401 29.59 2.15 -11.34
C THR A 401 28.54 2.29 -12.45
N ARG A 402 28.69 1.56 -13.56
CA ARG A 402 27.70 1.51 -14.65
C ARG A 402 26.38 0.91 -14.17
N VAL A 403 26.40 -0.22 -13.47
CA VAL A 403 25.18 -0.88 -12.95
C VAL A 403 24.48 -0.02 -11.91
N ILE A 404 25.22 0.62 -10.99
CA ILE A 404 24.63 1.57 -10.02
C ILE A 404 23.95 2.74 -10.75
N THR A 405 24.55 3.22 -11.82
CA THR A 405 23.99 4.29 -12.65
C THR A 405 22.69 3.86 -13.32
N GLU A 406 22.67 2.68 -13.95
CA GLU A 406 21.48 2.14 -14.61
C GLU A 406 20.33 1.90 -13.62
N LEU A 407 20.65 1.44 -12.41
CA LEU A 407 19.68 1.31 -11.32
C LEU A 407 19.11 2.67 -10.88
N ARG A 408 19.97 3.68 -10.67
CA ARG A 408 19.51 5.03 -10.28
C ARG A 408 18.59 5.67 -11.32
N LEU A 409 18.88 5.47 -12.60
CA LEU A 409 18.07 5.98 -13.70
C LEU A 409 16.72 5.27 -13.78
N SER A 410 16.71 3.94 -13.66
CA SER A 410 15.47 3.15 -13.63
C SER A 410 14.58 3.54 -12.44
N LEU A 411 15.19 3.83 -11.28
CA LEU A 411 14.49 4.31 -10.09
C LEU A 411 13.95 5.73 -10.24
N PHE A 412 14.66 6.61 -10.94
CA PHE A 412 14.16 7.93 -11.26
C PHE A 412 12.92 7.87 -12.16
N GLU A 413 12.95 7.02 -13.20
CA GLU A 413 11.80 6.78 -14.07
C GLU A 413 10.58 6.25 -13.30
N LEU A 414 10.81 5.35 -12.33
CA LEU A 414 9.77 4.84 -11.43
C LEU A 414 9.22 5.90 -10.47
N ARG A 415 10.05 6.83 -9.99
CA ARG A 415 9.65 7.88 -9.03
C ARG A 415 9.01 9.10 -9.71
N SER A 416 9.42 9.45 -10.93
CA SER A 416 8.90 10.63 -11.63
C SER A 416 7.45 10.45 -12.12
N GLU A 417 6.93 9.22 -12.18
CA GLU A 417 5.48 8.96 -12.36
C GLU A 417 4.65 9.34 -11.11
N VAL A 418 5.31 9.53 -9.96
CA VAL A 418 4.67 9.62 -8.63
C VAL A 418 4.73 11.02 -8.04
N ASP A 419 5.84 11.74 -8.24
CA ASP A 419 6.08 13.02 -7.58
C ASP A 419 5.51 14.20 -8.37
N ARG A 420 4.22 14.52 -8.15
CA ARG A 420 3.51 15.63 -8.82
C ARG A 420 3.85 17.02 -8.24
N HIS A 421 4.67 17.09 -7.19
CA HIS A 421 4.80 18.31 -6.37
C HIS A 421 5.92 19.28 -6.82
N GLY A 422 6.80 18.89 -7.74
CA GLY A 422 7.97 19.68 -8.13
C GLY A 422 7.84 20.59 -9.37
N GLY A 423 6.80 20.43 -10.20
CA GLY A 423 6.75 21.07 -11.53
C GLY A 423 7.49 20.25 -12.60
N LEU A 424 7.12 20.44 -13.86
CA LEU A 424 7.65 19.67 -14.99
C LEU A 424 9.13 20.01 -15.25
N ALA A 425 9.49 21.30 -15.17
CA ALA A 425 10.85 21.75 -15.44
C ALA A 425 11.83 21.25 -14.37
N ALA A 426 11.40 21.21 -13.10
CA ALA A 426 12.21 20.66 -12.01
C ALA A 426 12.48 19.17 -12.18
N ALA A 427 11.47 18.38 -12.57
CA ALA A 427 11.61 16.94 -12.81
C ALA A 427 12.58 16.66 -13.98
N ILE A 428 12.46 17.41 -15.08
CA ILE A 428 13.38 17.30 -16.23
C ILE A 428 14.81 17.68 -15.81
N ALA A 429 14.95 18.76 -15.04
CA ALA A 429 16.24 19.23 -14.56
C ALA A 429 16.94 18.22 -13.65
N GLU A 430 16.19 17.58 -12.74
CA GLU A 430 16.72 16.54 -11.87
C GLU A 430 17.16 15.31 -12.66
N TYR A 431 16.36 14.88 -13.63
CA TYR A 431 16.74 13.77 -14.52
C TYR A 431 18.00 14.08 -15.32
N ALA A 432 18.04 15.24 -15.98
CA ALA A 432 19.16 15.65 -16.81
C ALA A 432 20.45 15.75 -15.99
N ARG A 433 20.41 16.34 -14.78
CA ARG A 433 21.56 16.39 -13.86
C ARG A 433 22.03 14.98 -13.45
N THR A 434 21.10 14.07 -13.18
CA THR A 434 21.41 12.69 -12.79
C THR A 434 22.12 11.95 -13.92
N VAL A 435 21.60 12.09 -15.15
CA VAL A 435 22.22 11.55 -16.37
C VAL A 435 23.59 12.17 -16.62
N GLY A 436 23.73 13.48 -16.43
CA GLY A 436 24.98 14.21 -16.58
C GLY A 436 26.09 13.74 -15.65
N ALA A 437 25.78 13.67 -14.35
CA ALA A 437 26.73 13.25 -13.32
C ALA A 437 27.25 11.83 -13.54
N SER A 438 26.42 10.93 -14.06
CA SER A 438 26.79 9.54 -14.30
C SER A 438 27.39 9.27 -15.68
N GLY A 439 27.10 10.11 -16.68
CA GLY A 439 27.50 9.91 -18.08
C GLY A 439 28.67 10.76 -18.55
N GLY A 440 29.24 11.64 -17.70
CA GLY A 440 30.30 12.57 -18.10
C GLY A 440 29.83 13.72 -19.00
N LEU A 441 28.51 13.91 -19.12
CA LEU A 441 27.88 14.97 -19.91
C LEU A 441 27.79 16.26 -19.09
N ARG A 442 28.24 17.38 -19.66
CA ARG A 442 28.01 18.70 -19.08
C ARG A 442 26.61 19.18 -19.44
N VAL A 443 25.76 19.36 -18.42
CA VAL A 443 24.35 19.68 -18.61
C VAL A 443 24.12 21.19 -18.45
N HIS A 444 23.51 21.80 -19.46
CA HIS A 444 23.09 23.19 -19.50
C HIS A 444 21.57 23.25 -19.46
N LEU A 445 21.02 23.94 -18.45
CA LEU A 445 19.58 24.01 -18.23
C LEU A 445 19.07 25.44 -18.44
N SER A 446 18.00 25.58 -19.21
CA SER A 446 17.21 26.81 -19.33
C SER A 446 15.76 26.46 -19.02
N LEU A 447 15.25 26.93 -17.88
CA LEU A 447 13.95 26.53 -17.35
C LEU A 447 13.12 27.79 -17.13
N ASP A 448 11.98 27.87 -17.81
CA ASP A 448 10.99 28.94 -17.68
C ASP A 448 9.63 28.28 -17.49
N GLU A 449 9.18 28.15 -16.24
CA GLU A 449 7.92 27.47 -15.90
C GLU A 449 7.01 28.44 -15.13
N SER A 450 5.82 28.66 -15.69
CA SER A 450 4.72 29.41 -15.06
C SER A 450 4.24 28.72 -13.80
N THR A 451 3.62 29.48 -12.89
CA THR A 451 2.97 28.91 -11.69
C THR A 451 1.71 28.11 -12.04
N ALA A 452 1.12 28.35 -13.20
CA ALA A 452 0.03 27.55 -13.74
C ALA A 452 0.54 26.19 -14.24
N ARG A 453 -0.24 25.13 -14.00
CA ARG A 453 0.13 23.75 -14.35
C ARG A 453 -0.60 23.25 -15.59
N LEU A 454 0.07 22.40 -16.37
CA LEU A 454 -0.55 21.67 -17.46
C LEU A 454 -1.42 20.53 -16.90
N PRO A 455 -2.32 19.95 -17.71
CA PRO A 455 -2.98 18.70 -17.33
C PRO A 455 -1.94 17.63 -16.97
N ALA A 456 -2.14 16.91 -15.87
CA ALA A 456 -1.15 15.94 -15.36
C ALA A 456 -0.78 14.85 -16.38
N ALA A 457 -1.72 14.44 -17.24
CA ALA A 457 -1.46 13.52 -18.33
C ALA A 457 -0.50 14.12 -19.38
N THR A 458 -0.62 15.41 -19.66
CA THR A 458 0.29 16.14 -20.58
C THR A 458 1.68 16.29 -19.98
N GLU A 459 1.79 16.68 -18.71
CA GLU A 459 3.08 16.75 -17.99
C GLU A 459 3.80 15.41 -18.01
N ALA A 460 3.08 14.31 -17.76
CA ALA A 460 3.65 12.97 -17.74
C ALA A 460 4.20 12.53 -19.10
N GLU A 461 3.50 12.80 -20.20
CA GLU A 461 3.99 12.44 -21.54
C GLU A 461 5.16 13.33 -21.97
N LEU A 462 5.11 14.63 -21.68
CA LEU A 462 6.21 15.56 -21.93
C LEU A 462 7.48 15.16 -21.17
N LEU A 463 7.35 14.78 -19.90
CA LEU A 463 8.45 14.29 -19.09
C LEU A 463 9.09 13.03 -19.70
N ARG A 464 8.27 12.08 -20.16
CA ARG A 464 8.77 10.85 -20.80
C ARG A 464 9.48 11.11 -22.12
N ILE A 465 8.99 12.05 -22.93
CA ILE A 465 9.67 12.46 -24.17
C ILE A 465 11.03 13.08 -23.83
N ALA A 466 11.08 13.98 -22.85
CA ALA A 466 12.34 14.58 -22.39
C ALA A 466 13.32 13.54 -21.85
N GLN A 467 12.85 12.58 -21.05
CA GLN A 467 13.66 11.49 -20.50
C GLN A 467 14.26 10.62 -21.60
N GLU A 468 13.45 10.22 -22.58
CA GLU A 468 13.89 9.43 -23.71
C GLU A 468 14.92 10.19 -24.55
N ALA A 469 14.71 11.48 -24.81
CA ALA A 469 15.67 12.31 -25.53
C ALA A 469 17.02 12.43 -24.79
N VAL A 470 16.99 12.68 -23.47
CA VAL A 470 18.20 12.76 -22.63
C VAL A 470 18.93 11.40 -22.54
N THR A 471 18.18 10.30 -22.46
CA THR A 471 18.78 8.96 -22.46
C THR A 471 19.38 8.60 -23.81
N ASN A 472 18.75 9.01 -24.92
CA ASN A 472 19.30 8.83 -26.25
C ASN A 472 20.60 9.62 -26.44
N ALA A 473 20.67 10.86 -25.95
CA ALA A 473 21.92 11.62 -25.94
C ALA A 473 23.04 10.89 -25.17
N ARG A 474 22.73 10.33 -23.99
CA ARG A 474 23.71 9.55 -23.19
C ARG A 474 24.16 8.28 -23.89
N LYS A 475 23.22 7.46 -24.36
CA LYS A 475 23.52 6.10 -24.88
C LYS A 475 24.10 6.13 -26.28
N HIS A 476 23.71 7.12 -27.09
CA HIS A 476 23.91 7.05 -28.54
C HIS A 476 24.64 8.24 -29.11
N ALA A 477 24.77 9.39 -28.45
CA ALA A 477 25.34 10.57 -29.13
C ALA A 477 26.87 10.67 -29.02
N GLY A 478 27.50 10.06 -28.01
CA GLY A 478 28.92 10.31 -27.70
C GLY A 478 29.21 11.79 -27.41
N ALA A 479 28.21 12.52 -26.91
CA ALA A 479 28.24 13.96 -26.69
C ALA A 479 29.04 14.33 -25.43
N ALA A 480 29.58 15.55 -25.41
CA ALA A 480 30.23 16.14 -24.24
C ALA A 480 29.30 17.12 -23.50
N ASN A 481 28.36 17.72 -24.23
CA ASN A 481 27.45 18.73 -23.71
C ASN A 481 26.00 18.36 -24.05
N LEU A 482 25.10 18.61 -23.11
CA LEU A 482 23.66 18.43 -23.24
C LEU A 482 22.98 19.75 -22.86
N TRP A 483 22.16 20.30 -23.75
CA TRP A 483 21.33 21.47 -23.50
C TRP A 483 19.88 21.04 -23.36
N VAL A 484 19.25 21.43 -22.26
CA VAL A 484 17.82 21.19 -22.02
C VAL A 484 17.13 22.52 -21.77
N THR A 485 16.19 22.84 -22.64
CA THR A 485 15.31 24.01 -22.51
C THR A 485 13.90 23.53 -22.23
N CYS A 486 13.26 24.10 -21.21
CA CYS A 486 11.88 23.79 -20.85
C CYS A 486 11.14 25.11 -20.61
N GLU A 487 10.22 25.45 -21.50
CA GLU A 487 9.31 26.59 -21.39
C GLU A 487 7.89 26.06 -21.20
N VAL A 488 7.22 26.45 -20.11
CA VAL A 488 5.87 25.99 -19.77
C VAL A 488 5.03 27.19 -19.36
N ASP A 489 4.02 27.51 -20.17
CA ASP A 489 3.02 28.54 -19.88
C ASP A 489 1.65 28.05 -20.37
N PRO A 490 0.88 27.31 -19.55
CA PRO A 490 -0.33 26.63 -19.99
C PRO A 490 -1.30 27.55 -20.77
N PRO A 491 -1.85 27.11 -21.91
CA PRO A 491 -1.82 25.73 -22.44
C PRO A 491 -0.59 25.39 -23.29
N TYR A 492 0.41 26.27 -23.34
CA TYR A 492 1.63 26.10 -24.11
C TYR A 492 2.73 25.41 -23.31
N ALA A 493 3.48 24.52 -23.97
CA ALA A 493 4.79 24.08 -23.50
C ALA A 493 5.71 23.72 -24.65
N GLN A 494 6.98 24.03 -24.48
CA GLN A 494 8.07 23.64 -25.36
C GLN A 494 9.18 23.02 -24.53
N ILE A 495 9.59 21.81 -24.91
CA ILE A 495 10.80 21.17 -24.38
C ILE A 495 11.74 20.91 -25.55
N GLU A 496 12.97 21.36 -25.41
CA GLU A 496 14.04 21.12 -26.38
C GLU A 496 15.24 20.47 -25.68
N VAL A 497 15.64 19.30 -26.16
CA VAL A 497 16.83 18.58 -25.73
C VAL A 497 17.80 18.52 -26.91
N SER A 498 18.99 19.07 -26.72
CA SER A 498 20.03 19.14 -27.74
C SER A 498 21.36 18.60 -27.23
N ASP A 499 22.10 17.88 -28.07
CA ASP A 499 23.45 17.39 -27.78
C ASP A 499 24.47 17.85 -28.84
N ASP A 500 25.76 17.75 -28.54
CA ASP A 500 26.86 18.01 -29.49
C ASP A 500 27.53 16.73 -29.99
N GLY A 501 26.81 15.61 -29.97
CA GLY A 501 27.30 14.32 -30.38
C GLY A 501 27.42 14.16 -31.90
N HIS A 502 27.52 12.92 -32.36
CA HIS A 502 27.68 12.62 -33.79
C HIS A 502 26.37 12.63 -34.60
N GLY A 503 25.25 13.02 -33.99
CA GLY A 503 23.94 13.10 -34.65
C GLY A 503 23.30 11.74 -34.96
N ILE A 504 22.11 11.79 -35.55
CA ILE A 504 21.38 10.62 -36.07
C ILE A 504 21.96 10.27 -37.45
N GLY A 505 22.85 9.27 -37.50
CA GLY A 505 23.40 8.77 -38.78
C GLY A 505 22.35 8.06 -39.66
N ASP A 506 22.75 7.65 -40.88
CA ASP A 506 21.87 7.02 -41.90
C ASP A 506 21.60 5.51 -41.65
N GLN A 507 21.80 5.01 -40.42
CA GLN A 507 21.69 3.59 -40.11
C GLN A 507 20.23 3.17 -39.91
N ARG A 508 19.73 2.37 -40.86
CA ARG A 508 18.36 1.84 -40.90
C ARG A 508 18.13 0.72 -39.88
N ALA A 509 16.97 0.80 -39.25
CA ALA A 509 16.06 -0.29 -38.80
C ALA A 509 16.21 -0.92 -37.40
N GLU A 510 17.37 -0.97 -36.74
CA GLU A 510 17.47 -1.58 -35.40
C GLU A 510 17.81 -0.53 -34.33
N GLY A 511 16.79 0.05 -33.67
CA GLY A 511 17.00 0.97 -32.54
C GLY A 511 16.04 2.15 -32.43
N HIS A 512 15.20 2.42 -33.44
CA HIS A 512 14.29 3.58 -33.45
C HIS A 512 12.99 3.41 -32.65
N TYR A 513 12.84 2.37 -31.83
CA TYR A 513 11.67 2.21 -30.96
C TYR A 513 11.49 3.44 -30.06
N GLY A 514 12.59 4.04 -29.56
CA GLY A 514 12.56 5.27 -28.76
C GLY A 514 11.95 6.47 -29.51
N LEU A 515 12.33 6.68 -30.77
CA LEU A 515 11.79 7.78 -31.59
C LEU A 515 10.32 7.57 -31.93
N ALA A 516 9.93 6.35 -32.28
CA ALA A 516 8.53 5.99 -32.57
C ALA A 516 7.64 6.18 -31.34
N ILE A 517 8.11 5.73 -30.17
CA ILE A 517 7.41 5.91 -28.89
C ILE A 517 7.31 7.41 -28.56
N MET A 518 8.35 8.22 -28.77
CA MET A 518 8.26 9.67 -28.57
C MET A 518 7.21 10.32 -29.50
N ALA A 519 7.12 9.87 -30.76
CA ALA A 519 6.12 10.36 -31.71
C ALA A 519 4.70 10.00 -31.27
N GLU A 520 4.44 8.75 -30.90
CA GLU A 520 3.14 8.32 -30.36
C GLU A 520 2.74 9.10 -29.10
N ARG A 521 3.70 9.35 -28.21
CA ARG A 521 3.48 10.16 -26.99
C ARG A 521 3.10 11.59 -27.32
N ALA A 522 3.81 12.21 -28.26
CA ALA A 522 3.49 13.56 -28.72
C ALA A 522 2.10 13.62 -29.34
N GLU A 523 1.72 12.63 -30.15
CA GLU A 523 0.37 12.54 -30.74
C GLU A 523 -0.73 12.42 -29.68
N ARG A 524 -0.53 11.62 -28.62
CA ARG A 524 -1.50 11.47 -27.51
C ARG A 524 -1.85 12.80 -26.83
N ILE A 525 -0.88 13.71 -26.75
CA ILE A 525 -1.06 15.04 -26.16
C ILE A 525 -1.33 16.13 -27.20
N ARG A 526 -1.57 15.76 -28.46
CA ARG A 526 -1.72 16.68 -29.60
C ARG A 526 -0.54 17.65 -29.75
N GLY A 527 0.65 17.21 -29.33
CA GLY A 527 1.91 17.91 -29.49
C GLY A 527 2.57 17.62 -30.83
N ARG A 528 3.47 18.51 -31.24
CA ARG A 528 4.33 18.35 -32.41
C ARG A 528 5.73 17.97 -31.93
N LEU A 529 6.21 16.80 -32.34
CA LEU A 529 7.60 16.39 -32.17
C LEU A 529 8.40 16.74 -33.42
N GLU A 530 9.56 17.37 -33.23
CA GLU A 530 10.54 17.67 -34.27
C GLU A 530 11.89 17.12 -33.84
N ILE A 531 12.51 16.33 -34.72
CA ILE A 531 13.85 15.79 -34.52
C ILE A 531 14.70 16.27 -35.68
N ARG A 532 15.76 17.03 -35.40
CA ARG A 532 16.61 17.66 -36.41
C ARG A 532 18.09 17.57 -36.04
N PRO A 533 18.99 17.51 -37.02
CA PRO A 533 20.42 17.62 -36.76
C PRO A 533 20.74 19.01 -36.17
N ARG A 534 21.67 19.04 -35.22
CA ARG A 534 22.24 20.28 -34.67
C ARG A 534 23.52 20.64 -35.42
N GLN A 535 23.69 21.92 -35.75
CA GLN A 535 24.94 22.42 -36.33
C GLN A 535 25.91 22.84 -35.21
N PRO A 536 27.23 22.61 -35.34
CA PRO A 536 27.91 21.90 -36.44
C PRO A 536 27.80 20.36 -36.36
N SER A 537 27.43 19.81 -35.20
CA SER A 537 27.20 18.38 -34.98
C SER A 537 26.22 18.17 -33.81
N GLY A 538 25.50 17.04 -33.84
CA GLY A 538 24.60 16.59 -32.76
C GLY A 538 23.15 16.44 -33.18
N THR A 539 22.29 16.19 -32.20
CA THR A 539 20.84 16.03 -32.40
C THR A 539 20.07 17.05 -31.57
N THR A 540 18.97 17.56 -32.11
CA THR A 540 17.97 18.33 -31.38
C THR A 540 16.63 17.60 -31.47
N VAL A 541 16.05 17.30 -30.31
CA VAL A 541 14.69 16.79 -30.15
C VAL A 541 13.86 17.87 -29.47
N ALA A 542 12.82 18.35 -30.15
CA ALA A 542 11.92 19.37 -29.65
C ALA A 542 10.48 18.87 -29.66
N VAL A 543 9.76 19.05 -28.56
CA VAL A 543 8.32 18.81 -28.48
C VAL A 543 7.60 20.10 -28.11
N VAL A 544 6.55 20.42 -28.84
CA VAL A 544 5.73 21.63 -28.63
C VAL A 544 4.26 21.23 -28.49
N VAL A 545 3.60 21.72 -27.44
CA VAL A 545 2.16 21.57 -27.20
C VAL A 545 1.52 22.95 -27.12
N GLY A 546 0.37 23.12 -27.77
CA GLY A 546 -0.34 24.40 -27.80
C GLY A 546 0.31 25.45 -28.72
N SER A 547 -0.23 26.66 -28.69
CA SER A 547 0.27 27.83 -29.42
C SER A 547 0.92 28.82 -28.44
N SER A 548 2.16 29.23 -28.73
CA SER A 548 2.87 30.19 -27.86
C SER A 548 2.13 31.54 -27.84
N PRO A 549 1.81 32.09 -26.64
CA PRO A 549 1.20 33.41 -26.54
C PRO A 549 2.08 34.54 -27.10
N ARG A 550 3.40 34.31 -27.24
CA ARG A 550 4.37 35.31 -27.74
C ARG A 550 4.28 35.56 -29.24
N ARG A 551 3.75 34.64 -30.05
CA ARG A 551 3.66 34.81 -31.51
C ARG A 551 2.46 35.64 -31.97
N ASP A 552 1.40 35.72 -31.16
CA ASP A 552 0.21 36.49 -31.51
C ASP A 552 0.40 38.00 -31.28
N ASN A 553 1.23 38.39 -30.31
CA ASN A 553 1.52 39.82 -30.07
C ASN A 553 2.40 40.48 -31.14
N VAL A 554 3.25 39.72 -31.85
CA VAL A 554 4.11 40.30 -32.90
C VAL A 554 3.32 40.54 -34.20
N ARG A 555 2.30 39.73 -34.49
CA ARG A 555 1.39 39.99 -35.63
C ARG A 555 0.38 41.11 -35.36
N GLY A 556 0.01 41.34 -34.09
CA GLY A 556 -0.84 42.48 -33.70
C GLY A 556 -0.11 43.83 -33.75
N SER A 557 1.18 43.88 -33.41
CA SER A 557 1.96 45.12 -33.41
C SER A 557 2.36 45.58 -34.81
N ALA A 558 2.66 44.66 -35.74
CA ALA A 558 3.04 45.01 -37.11
C ALA A 558 1.85 45.49 -37.97
N ALA A 559 0.61 45.27 -37.53
CA ALA A 559 -0.60 45.77 -38.19
C ALA A 559 -1.03 47.17 -37.69
N ALA A 560 -0.41 47.69 -36.61
CA ALA A 560 -0.77 48.97 -36.01
C ALA A 560 0.20 50.12 -36.33
N GLU A 561 1.34 49.85 -36.97
CA GLU A 561 2.29 50.87 -37.45
C GLU A 561 2.22 51.10 -38.97
N GLY A 562 1.13 50.66 -39.60
CA GLY A 562 0.88 50.78 -41.04
C GLY A 562 -0.55 51.23 -41.35
N GLU A 563 -1.01 52.31 -40.72
CA GLU A 563 -2.12 53.14 -41.21
C GLU A 563 -1.69 54.61 -41.26
#